data_AF-R8BEZ5-F1
#
_entry.id   AF-R8BEZ5-F1
#
_cell.length_a   1.000
_cell.length_b   1.000
_cell.length_c   1.000
_cell.angle_alpha   90.00
_cell.angle_beta   90.00
_cell.angle_gamma   90.00
#
_symmetry.space_group_name_H-M   'P 1'
#
loop_
_entity.id
_entity.type
_entity.pdbx_description
1 polymer ?
#
loop_
_entity_poly.entity_id
_entity_poly.type
_entity_poly.pdbx_seq_one_letter_code
_entity_poly.pdbx_strand_id
1 'polypeptide(L)'
;MHQCRPDTTQVYQLGRAFTTLFLDDTTVNVARRHALQLIHLEQRLHLFVELPVQAWFLERPNLMHWTNRTYSFIHIPGTILFLIVMYYISTTRPRKNLQKTSTKGASPTRLHRTVGRLNPDMYERRRRTMAMCNLLAFIIFTAWPCMPPRLLGDPTYEGPDAPEALSYGFVDTVHSKDGESSVWTTNRFCNQYAAMPSLHFGYSFLIGLTVATLPIETPRRLSWKRISLVVGGMIYPAIILSAIVATANHFVLDAVAGAIVCITAWHANGFLLNLLAMEDWFLWVVRIHKPSKALVDSKGVPLRL
;
A
#
# COMPACT_ATOMS: atom_id res chain seq x y z
N MET A 1 -24.06 -19.23 46.38
CA MET A 1 -23.60 -17.92 45.87
C MET A 1 -22.97 -18.14 44.51
N HIS A 2 -23.63 -17.65 43.47
CA HIS A 2 -23.15 -17.62 42.08
C HIS A 2 -21.97 -16.65 41.95
N GLN A 3 -20.88 -17.07 41.28
CA GLN A 3 -20.47 -16.48 40.00
C GLN A 3 -19.36 -17.31 39.36
N CYS A 4 -19.80 -18.16 38.43
CA CYS A 4 -18.99 -18.70 37.36
C CYS A 4 -18.85 -17.60 36.30
N ARG A 5 -17.62 -17.24 35.91
CA ARG A 5 -17.34 -16.59 34.61
C ARG A 5 -16.23 -17.39 33.93
N PRO A 6 -16.57 -18.38 33.10
CA PRO A 6 -15.65 -18.89 32.10
C PRO A 6 -15.73 -17.97 30.85
N ASP A 7 -14.77 -18.12 29.94
CA ASP A 7 -14.88 -17.72 28.50
C ASP A 7 -14.29 -16.39 27.99
N THR A 8 -13.40 -15.71 28.71
CA THR A 8 -12.50 -14.71 28.06
C THR A 8 -11.04 -15.15 27.96
N THR A 9 -10.63 -16.16 28.74
CA THR A 9 -9.24 -16.63 28.74
C THR A 9 -8.94 -17.54 27.55
N GLN A 10 -9.90 -18.32 27.05
CA GLN A 10 -9.65 -19.30 25.98
C GLN A 10 -9.35 -18.64 24.63
N VAL A 11 -10.08 -17.60 24.23
CA VAL A 11 -9.81 -16.85 22.98
C VAL A 11 -8.49 -16.10 23.07
N TYR A 12 -8.16 -15.54 24.24
CA TYR A 12 -6.88 -14.87 24.47
C TYR A 12 -5.70 -15.85 24.44
N GLN A 13 -5.87 -17.04 25.02
CA GLN A 13 -4.89 -18.13 25.03
C GLN A 13 -4.73 -18.74 23.64
N LEU A 14 -5.82 -18.98 22.89
CA LEU A 14 -5.76 -19.43 21.48
C LEU A 14 -5.10 -18.40 20.59
N GLY A 15 -5.44 -17.12 20.76
CA GLY A 15 -4.80 -16.02 20.06
C GLY A 15 -3.31 -15.95 20.38
N ARG A 16 -2.90 -16.12 21.64
CA ARG A 16 -1.48 -16.23 22.03
C ARG A 16 -0.82 -17.47 21.43
N ALA A 17 -1.43 -18.64 21.51
CA ALA A 17 -0.88 -19.88 20.98
C ALA A 17 -0.71 -19.83 19.46
N PHE A 18 -1.69 -19.30 18.72
CA PHE A 18 -1.56 -19.00 17.30
C PHE A 18 -0.43 -17.98 17.04
N THR A 19 -0.38 -16.89 17.80
CA THR A 19 0.68 -15.88 17.68
C THR A 19 2.07 -16.49 17.93
N THR A 20 2.23 -17.36 18.93
CA THR A 20 3.49 -18.06 19.28
C THR A 20 3.87 -19.14 18.28
N LEU A 21 2.90 -19.78 17.60
CA LEU A 21 3.18 -20.76 16.55
C LEU A 21 3.63 -20.10 15.23
N PHE A 22 3.17 -18.88 14.95
CA PHE A 22 3.62 -18.09 13.79
C PHE A 22 4.86 -17.22 14.09
N LEU A 23 5.04 -16.80 15.34
CA LEU A 23 6.23 -16.13 15.89
C LEU A 23 7.06 -17.10 16.72
N ASP A 24 7.41 -18.24 16.12
CA ASP A 24 8.46 -19.08 16.71
C ASP A 24 9.78 -18.29 16.64
N ASP A 25 10.66 -18.41 17.65
CA ASP A 25 11.96 -17.74 17.65
C ASP A 25 12.75 -18.08 16.37
N THR A 26 12.47 -19.24 15.78
CA THR A 26 12.98 -19.67 14.48
C THR A 26 12.56 -18.75 13.33
N THR A 27 11.30 -18.29 13.26
CA THR A 27 10.82 -17.45 12.15
C THR A 27 11.38 -16.03 12.25
N VAL A 28 11.50 -15.50 13.47
CA VAL A 28 12.14 -14.20 13.74
C VAL A 28 13.63 -14.26 13.36
N ASN A 29 14.33 -15.33 13.73
CA ASN A 29 15.74 -15.53 13.38
C ASN A 29 15.95 -15.71 11.86
N VAL A 30 15.04 -16.39 11.16
CA VAL A 30 15.05 -16.47 9.69
C VAL A 30 14.88 -15.08 9.07
N ALA A 31 13.89 -14.31 9.52
CA ALA A 31 13.63 -12.97 9.00
C ALA A 31 14.81 -12.01 9.24
N ARG A 32 15.50 -12.14 10.38
CA ARG A 32 16.73 -11.39 10.69
C ARG A 32 17.86 -11.75 9.74
N ARG A 33 18.10 -13.05 9.49
CA ARG A 33 19.11 -13.50 8.52
C ARG A 33 18.83 -12.97 7.12
N HIS A 34 17.57 -12.96 6.68
CA HIS A 34 17.20 -12.38 5.39
C HIS A 34 17.46 -10.88 5.33
N ALA A 35 17.25 -10.14 6.42
CA ALA A 35 17.57 -8.72 6.50
C ALA A 35 19.09 -8.47 6.40
N LEU A 36 19.92 -9.27 7.08
CA LEU A 36 21.38 -9.19 6.94
C LEU A 36 21.84 -9.51 5.52
N GLN A 37 21.27 -10.55 4.89
CA GLN A 37 21.53 -10.87 3.48
C GLN A 37 21.15 -9.71 2.56
N LEU A 38 20.06 -9.01 2.86
CA LEU A 38 19.63 -7.84 2.11
C LEU A 38 20.62 -6.67 2.26
N ILE A 39 21.11 -6.42 3.48
CA ILE A 39 22.16 -5.41 3.72
C ILE A 39 23.43 -5.75 2.94
N HIS A 40 23.89 -7.00 2.98
CA HIS A 40 25.06 -7.42 2.19
C HIS A 40 24.85 -7.24 0.70
N LEU A 41 23.64 -7.50 0.20
CA LEU A 41 23.29 -7.27 -1.19
C LEU A 41 23.30 -5.77 -1.53
N GLU A 42 22.71 -4.92 -0.69
CA GLU A 42 22.72 -3.47 -0.88
C GLU A 42 24.14 -2.90 -0.86
N GLN A 43 25.00 -3.38 0.04
CA GLN A 43 26.40 -2.98 0.11
C GLN A 43 27.15 -3.39 -1.17
N ARG A 44 26.93 -4.61 -1.68
CA ARG A 44 27.51 -5.07 -2.97
C ARG A 44 27.02 -4.26 -4.16
N LEU A 45 25.79 -3.76 -4.11
CA LEU A 45 25.20 -2.91 -5.14
C LEU A 45 25.53 -1.42 -4.95
N HIS A 46 26.25 -1.05 -3.89
CA HIS A 46 26.49 0.34 -3.48
C HIS A 46 25.19 1.16 -3.28
N LEU A 47 24.13 0.50 -2.84
CA LEU A 47 22.82 1.09 -2.56
C LEU A 47 22.55 1.26 -1.06
N PHE A 48 23.43 0.76 -0.19
CA PHE A 48 23.26 0.85 1.27
C PHE A 48 23.44 2.31 1.75
N VAL A 49 22.33 3.03 1.84
CA VAL A 49 22.26 4.46 2.18
C VAL A 49 21.37 4.73 3.40
N GLU A 50 20.79 3.68 3.98
CA GLU A 50 19.80 3.73 5.05
C GLU A 50 20.37 4.44 6.28
N LEU A 51 21.59 4.08 6.70
CA LEU A 51 22.26 4.67 7.86
C LEU A 51 22.55 6.17 7.70
N PRO A 52 23.24 6.64 6.63
CA PRO A 52 23.50 8.08 6.48
C PRO A 52 22.20 8.88 6.30
N VAL A 53 21.19 8.32 5.62
CA VAL A 53 19.87 8.97 5.52
C VAL A 53 19.22 9.08 6.89
N GLN A 54 19.13 7.99 7.65
CA GLN A 54 18.54 8.02 8.98
C GLN A 54 19.27 8.99 9.91
N ALA A 55 20.60 8.96 9.94
CA ALA A 55 21.41 9.89 10.74
C ALA A 55 21.11 11.36 10.42
N TRP A 56 21.02 11.71 9.14
CA TRP A 56 20.68 13.07 8.70
C TRP A 56 19.29 13.53 9.18
N PHE A 57 18.31 12.63 9.23
CA PHE A 57 16.99 12.94 9.78
C PHE A 57 17.00 13.05 11.31
N LEU A 58 17.76 12.19 12.00
CA LEU A 58 17.88 12.20 13.46
C LEU A 58 18.51 13.51 13.98
N GLU A 59 19.44 14.10 13.24
CA GLU A 59 19.98 15.45 13.51
C GLU A 59 18.93 16.57 13.41
N ARG A 60 17.75 16.30 12.84
CA ARG A 60 16.71 17.29 12.53
C ARG A 60 15.38 16.88 13.18
N PRO A 61 15.20 17.08 14.50
CA PRO A 61 14.04 16.58 15.24
C PRO A 61 12.69 17.01 14.65
N ASN A 62 12.57 18.27 14.22
CA ASN A 62 11.34 18.77 13.59
C ASN A 62 11.00 18.03 12.29
N LEU A 63 12.01 17.74 11.47
CA LEU A 63 11.82 17.03 10.22
C LEU A 63 11.49 15.56 10.47
N MET A 64 12.16 14.92 11.43
CA MET A 64 11.85 13.55 11.85
C MET A 64 10.42 13.44 12.40
N HIS A 65 9.97 14.40 13.21
CA HIS A 65 8.60 14.47 13.73
C HIS A 65 7.55 14.51 12.59
N TRP A 66 7.70 15.42 11.63
CA TRP A 66 6.78 15.49 10.48
C TRP A 66 6.87 14.26 9.57
N THR A 67 8.05 13.64 9.48
CA THR A 67 8.26 12.42 8.70
C THR A 67 7.53 11.23 9.33
N ASN A 68 7.69 11.04 10.64
CA ASN A 68 6.93 10.06 11.43
C ASN A 68 5.42 10.28 11.27
N ARG A 69 4.96 11.53 11.37
CA ARG A 69 3.55 11.88 11.22
C ARG A 69 3.00 11.58 9.84
N THR A 70 3.78 11.90 8.82
CA THR A 70 3.41 11.62 7.43
C THR A 70 3.26 10.12 7.20
N TYR A 71 4.21 9.34 7.70
CA TYR A 71 4.18 7.88 7.63
C TYR A 71 2.99 7.28 8.39
N SER A 72 2.83 7.64 9.68
CA SER A 72 1.84 7.04 10.58
C SER A 72 0.40 7.50 10.34
N PHE A 73 0.18 8.76 9.94
CA PHE A 73 -1.16 9.36 9.90
C PHE A 73 -1.59 9.88 8.54
N ILE A 74 -0.68 10.25 7.64
CA ILE A 74 -1.08 10.84 6.35
C ILE A 74 -1.20 9.78 5.27
N HIS A 75 -0.33 8.78 5.26
CA HIS A 75 -0.27 7.83 4.15
C HIS A 75 -1.56 7.01 3.93
N ILE A 76 -2.07 6.37 4.99
CA ILE A 76 -3.27 5.51 4.89
C ILE A 76 -4.52 6.36 4.57
N PRO A 77 -4.86 7.41 5.34
CA PRO A 77 -5.99 8.28 4.99
C PRO A 77 -5.84 8.95 3.63
N GLY A 78 -4.62 9.34 3.24
CA GLY A 78 -4.33 9.88 1.92
C GLY A 78 -4.61 8.89 0.79
N THR A 79 -4.27 7.61 0.98
CA THR A 79 -4.58 6.55 0.02
C THR A 79 -6.09 6.32 -0.10
N ILE A 80 -6.82 6.31 1.01
CA ILE A 80 -8.28 6.19 1.03
C ILE A 80 -8.93 7.39 0.33
N LEU A 81 -8.50 8.61 0.68
CA LEU A 81 -8.98 9.83 0.07
C LEU A 81 -8.74 9.83 -1.44
N PHE A 82 -7.56 9.39 -1.88
CA PHE A 82 -7.25 9.25 -3.30
C PHE A 82 -8.23 8.32 -4.01
N LEU A 83 -8.54 7.15 -3.45
CA LEU A 83 -9.51 6.22 -4.02
C LEU A 83 -10.92 6.82 -4.07
N ILE A 84 -11.35 7.54 -3.02
CA ILE A 84 -12.65 8.22 -2.97
C ILE A 84 -12.73 9.30 -4.07
N VAL A 85 -11.70 10.14 -4.16
CA VAL A 85 -11.62 11.20 -5.16
C VAL A 85 -11.61 10.60 -6.56
N MET A 86 -10.83 9.55 -6.77
CA MET A 86 -10.77 8.84 -8.04
C MET A 86 -12.13 8.27 -8.41
N TYR A 87 -12.79 7.55 -7.50
CA TYR A 87 -14.15 7.02 -7.70
C TYR A 87 -15.16 8.12 -8.05
N TYR A 88 -15.11 9.23 -7.34
CA TYR A 88 -16.01 10.35 -7.57
C TYR A 88 -15.81 10.97 -8.96
N ILE A 89 -14.55 11.15 -9.38
CA ILE A 89 -14.18 11.73 -10.66
C ILE A 89 -14.43 10.77 -11.82
N SER A 90 -14.10 9.48 -11.70
CA SER A 90 -14.21 8.49 -12.78
C SER A 90 -15.60 7.88 -12.93
N THR A 91 -16.37 7.79 -11.85
CA THR A 91 -17.61 7.01 -11.83
C THR A 91 -18.82 7.88 -11.57
N THR A 92 -18.78 8.74 -10.54
CA THR A 92 -19.96 9.48 -10.11
C THR A 92 -20.24 10.71 -10.97
N ARG A 93 -19.22 11.51 -11.26
CA ARG A 93 -19.36 12.73 -12.08
C ARG A 93 -19.79 12.43 -13.53
N PRO A 94 -19.16 11.49 -14.26
CA PRO A 94 -19.59 11.16 -15.63
C PRO A 94 -21.02 10.63 -15.69
N ARG A 95 -21.42 9.77 -14.73
CA ARG A 95 -22.80 9.23 -14.65
C ARG A 95 -23.86 10.33 -14.48
N LYS A 96 -23.65 11.28 -13.57
CA LYS A 96 -24.55 12.42 -13.36
C LYS A 96 -24.63 13.33 -14.60
N ASN A 97 -23.50 13.52 -15.25
CA ASN A 97 -23.39 14.35 -16.45
C ASN A 97 -24.08 13.73 -17.66
N LEU A 98 -23.90 12.44 -17.92
CA LEU A 98 -24.61 11.67 -18.96
C LEU A 98 -26.13 11.77 -18.80
N GLN A 99 -26.62 11.61 -17.57
CA GLN A 99 -28.04 11.73 -17.25
C GLN A 99 -28.59 13.14 -17.51
N LYS A 100 -27.76 14.18 -17.28
CA LYS A 100 -28.11 15.59 -17.50
C LYS A 100 -28.03 16.02 -18.96
N THR A 101 -27.10 15.47 -19.75
CA THR A 101 -27.02 15.73 -21.20
C THR A 101 -28.13 15.01 -21.97
N SER A 102 -28.48 13.78 -21.57
CA SER A 102 -29.59 13.02 -22.15
C SER A 102 -30.94 13.72 -21.99
N THR A 103 -31.08 14.58 -20.97
CA THR A 103 -32.31 15.32 -20.69
C THR A 103 -32.32 16.74 -21.29
N LYS A 104 -31.18 17.29 -21.73
CA LYS A 104 -31.07 18.70 -22.15
C LYS A 104 -30.42 18.96 -23.51
N GLY A 105 -30.01 17.93 -24.26
CA GLY A 105 -29.51 18.09 -25.63
C GLY A 105 -28.30 19.02 -25.81
N ALA A 106 -27.50 19.23 -24.76
CA ALA A 106 -26.41 20.21 -24.76
C ALA A 106 -25.07 19.61 -25.23
N SER A 107 -24.32 20.36 -26.03
CA SER A 107 -22.96 20.00 -26.48
C SER A 107 -21.96 20.02 -25.31
N PRO A 108 -21.08 19.00 -25.16
CA PRO A 108 -20.17 18.90 -24.02
C PRO A 108 -19.04 19.95 -24.06
N THR A 109 -18.86 20.66 -22.94
CA THR A 109 -17.76 21.64 -22.75
C THR A 109 -16.38 20.95 -22.69
N ARG A 110 -15.29 21.71 -22.86
CA ARG A 110 -13.91 21.19 -22.86
C ARG A 110 -13.55 20.42 -21.59
N LEU A 111 -13.98 20.90 -20.42
CA LEU A 111 -13.82 20.20 -19.14
C LEU A 111 -14.55 18.84 -19.13
N HIS A 112 -15.72 18.78 -19.76
CA HIS A 112 -16.51 17.56 -19.92
C HIS A 112 -15.82 16.52 -20.80
N ARG A 113 -15.06 16.98 -21.80
CA ARG A 113 -14.30 16.13 -22.73
C ARG A 113 -13.08 15.51 -22.05
N THR A 114 -12.37 16.26 -21.20
CA THR A 114 -11.27 15.75 -20.37
C THR A 114 -11.74 14.79 -19.28
N VAL A 115 -12.82 15.14 -18.55
CA VAL A 115 -13.42 14.27 -17.52
C VAL A 115 -14.05 13.02 -18.14
N GLY A 116 -14.61 13.12 -19.35
CA GLY A 116 -15.15 11.98 -20.10
C GLY A 116 -14.11 10.93 -20.52
N ARG A 117 -12.80 11.22 -20.40
CA ARG A 117 -11.73 10.23 -20.60
C ARG A 117 -11.41 9.44 -19.32
N LEU A 118 -11.85 9.93 -18.16
CA LEU A 118 -11.72 9.24 -16.88
C LEU A 118 -12.89 8.28 -16.75
N ASN A 119 -12.76 7.10 -17.35
CA ASN A 119 -13.80 6.07 -17.37
C ASN A 119 -13.86 5.32 -16.02
N PRO A 120 -15.03 4.76 -15.64
CA PRO A 120 -15.15 3.92 -14.45
C PRO A 120 -14.16 2.73 -14.43
N ASP A 121 -13.82 2.21 -15.61
CA ASP A 121 -12.83 1.15 -15.80
C ASP A 121 -11.44 1.55 -15.26
N MET A 122 -11.07 2.84 -15.28
CA MET A 122 -9.81 3.27 -14.66
C MET A 122 -9.81 3.02 -13.15
N TYR A 123 -10.89 3.38 -12.45
CA TYR A 123 -11.00 3.12 -11.01
C TYR A 123 -11.04 1.63 -10.72
N GLU A 124 -11.82 0.85 -11.49
CA GLU A 124 -11.86 -0.61 -11.35
C GLU A 124 -10.46 -1.23 -11.52
N ARG A 125 -9.70 -0.82 -12.54
CA ARG A 125 -8.32 -1.26 -12.76
C ARG A 125 -7.39 -0.89 -11.60
N ARG A 126 -7.42 0.34 -11.09
CA ARG A 126 -6.53 0.74 -9.97
C ARG A 126 -6.87 0.03 -8.68
N ARG A 127 -8.16 -0.16 -8.39
CA ARG A 127 -8.61 -0.98 -7.25
C ARG A 127 -8.13 -2.43 -7.38
N ARG A 128 -8.26 -3.04 -8.56
CA ARG A 128 -7.74 -4.39 -8.82
C ARG A 128 -6.22 -4.46 -8.70
N THR A 129 -5.49 -3.46 -9.20
CA THR A 129 -4.05 -3.39 -9.03
C THR A 129 -3.67 -3.38 -7.55
N MET A 130 -4.34 -2.58 -6.72
CA MET A 130 -4.09 -2.56 -5.27
C MET A 130 -4.36 -3.92 -4.62
N ALA A 131 -5.45 -4.59 -4.98
CA ALA A 131 -5.73 -5.95 -4.49
C ALA A 131 -4.69 -6.97 -4.94
N MET A 132 -4.21 -6.86 -6.19
CA MET A 132 -3.16 -7.72 -6.73
C MET A 132 -1.81 -7.46 -6.06
N CYS A 133 -1.49 -6.20 -5.72
CA CYS A 133 -0.31 -5.88 -4.90
C CYS A 133 -0.36 -6.60 -3.55
N ASN A 134 -1.52 -6.62 -2.89
CA ASN A 134 -1.67 -7.29 -1.60
C ASN A 134 -1.53 -8.80 -1.71
N LEU A 135 -2.09 -9.40 -2.76
CA LEU A 135 -1.93 -10.83 -3.02
C LEU A 135 -0.46 -11.19 -3.26
N LEU A 136 0.24 -10.45 -4.12
CA LEU A 136 1.65 -10.68 -4.41
C LEU A 136 2.52 -10.43 -3.17
N ALA A 137 2.25 -9.37 -2.42
CA ALA A 137 2.96 -9.08 -1.18
C ALA A 137 2.77 -10.19 -0.15
N PHE A 138 1.55 -10.72 -0.01
CA PHE A 138 1.26 -11.86 0.87
C PHE A 138 2.05 -13.11 0.48
N ILE A 139 2.12 -13.43 -0.81
CA ILE A 139 2.91 -14.56 -1.33
C ILE A 139 4.40 -14.36 -1.02
N ILE A 140 4.96 -13.19 -1.34
CA ILE A 140 6.38 -12.89 -1.13
C ILE A 140 6.72 -12.93 0.35
N PHE A 141 5.92 -12.28 1.20
CA PHE A 141 6.14 -12.25 2.64
C PHE A 141 6.08 -13.66 3.26
N THR A 142 5.17 -14.51 2.79
CA THR A 142 5.04 -15.89 3.28
C THR A 142 6.22 -16.76 2.83
N ALA A 143 6.76 -16.53 1.63
CA ALA A 143 7.90 -17.27 1.10
C ALA A 143 9.25 -16.77 1.65
N TRP A 144 9.39 -15.47 1.89
CA TRP A 144 10.63 -14.81 2.28
C TRP A 144 10.37 -13.65 3.27
N PRO A 145 10.14 -13.95 4.55
CA PRO A 145 9.95 -12.90 5.56
C PRO A 145 11.27 -12.14 5.75
N CYS A 146 11.23 -10.82 5.80
CA CYS A 146 12.40 -9.97 5.98
C CYS A 146 12.17 -9.01 7.14
N MET A 147 13.07 -9.00 8.12
CA MET A 147 12.97 -8.15 9.30
C MET A 147 13.27 -6.67 8.92
N PRO A 148 12.52 -5.69 9.45
CA PRO A 148 12.83 -4.29 9.19
C PRO A 148 14.10 -3.81 9.91
N PRO A 149 14.81 -2.80 9.39
CA PRO A 149 16.09 -2.35 9.93
C PRO A 149 16.04 -1.95 11.42
N ARG A 150 14.96 -1.27 11.86
CA ARG A 150 14.78 -0.83 13.25
C ARG A 150 14.76 -1.96 14.29
N LEU A 151 14.44 -3.19 13.87
CA LEU A 151 14.38 -4.37 14.77
C LEU A 151 15.69 -5.18 14.75
N LEU A 152 16.67 -4.83 13.91
CA LEU A 152 17.95 -5.54 13.85
C LEU A 152 18.79 -5.37 15.11
N GLY A 153 18.73 -4.19 15.73
CA GLY A 153 19.52 -3.83 16.91
C GLY A 153 18.96 -4.33 18.25
N ASP A 154 18.15 -5.39 18.26
CA ASP A 154 17.57 -5.93 19.50
C ASP A 154 18.66 -6.50 20.42
N PRO A 155 18.89 -5.93 21.62
CA PRO A 155 19.94 -6.37 22.54
C PRO A 155 19.68 -7.75 23.17
N THR A 156 18.46 -8.28 23.04
CA THR A 156 18.10 -9.61 23.58
C THR A 156 18.45 -10.77 22.64
N TYR A 157 18.97 -10.47 21.44
CA TYR A 157 19.33 -11.49 20.47
C TYR A 157 20.71 -12.11 20.76
N GLU A 158 20.74 -13.42 21.02
CA GLU A 158 21.97 -14.19 21.32
C GLU A 158 22.41 -15.13 20.18
N GLY A 159 21.91 -14.93 18.95
CA GLY A 159 22.28 -15.79 17.82
C GLY A 159 23.69 -15.52 17.25
N PRO A 160 24.17 -16.37 16.32
CA PRO A 160 25.52 -16.26 15.76
C PRO A 160 25.76 -14.93 15.03
N ASP A 161 24.72 -14.36 14.43
CA ASP A 161 24.79 -13.12 13.67
C ASP A 161 24.50 -11.87 14.53
N ALA A 162 24.33 -12.03 15.86
CA ALA A 162 24.01 -10.94 16.77
C ALA A 162 25.05 -9.80 16.78
N PRO A 163 26.37 -10.07 16.80
CA PRO A 163 27.37 -9.01 16.77
C PRO A 163 27.25 -8.13 15.53
N GLU A 164 26.95 -8.73 14.38
CA GLU A 164 26.77 -8.01 13.13
C GLU A 164 25.47 -7.20 13.13
N ALA A 165 24.35 -7.82 13.51
CA ALA A 165 23.05 -7.15 13.55
C ALA A 165 23.05 -5.91 14.47
N LEU A 166 23.72 -6.01 15.63
CA LEU A 166 23.89 -4.91 16.57
C LEU A 166 24.81 -3.80 16.05
N SER A 167 25.78 -4.13 15.20
CA SER A 167 26.77 -3.17 14.69
C SER A 167 26.18 -2.06 13.82
N TYR A 168 25.04 -2.30 13.17
CA TYR A 168 24.38 -1.32 12.30
C TYR A 168 23.67 -0.20 13.08
N GLY A 169 23.24 -0.44 14.32
CA GLY A 169 22.76 0.63 15.22
C GLY A 169 21.52 1.42 14.75
N PHE A 170 20.62 0.81 13.97
CA PHE A 170 19.37 1.45 13.53
C PHE A 170 18.51 1.89 14.73
N VAL A 171 17.88 3.06 14.60
CA VAL A 171 17.02 3.64 15.66
C VAL A 171 15.56 3.55 15.27
N ASP A 172 14.72 3.03 16.16
CA ASP A 172 13.25 3.06 15.99
C ASP A 172 12.68 4.41 16.40
N THR A 173 12.30 5.25 15.43
CA THR A 173 11.72 6.58 15.70
C THR A 173 10.20 6.59 15.77
N VAL A 174 9.53 5.53 15.34
CA VAL A 174 8.06 5.49 15.17
C VAL A 174 7.41 4.80 16.37
N HIS A 175 8.03 3.75 16.90
CA HIS A 175 7.48 2.93 17.98
C HIS A 175 8.18 3.13 19.33
N SER A 176 9.14 4.06 19.42
CA SER A 176 9.75 4.49 20.69
C SER A 176 8.72 5.07 21.67
N LYS A 177 9.08 5.17 22.97
CA LYS A 177 8.20 5.70 24.04
C LYS A 177 7.66 7.12 23.79
N ASP A 178 8.38 7.92 23.00
CA ASP A 178 8.00 9.26 22.53
C ASP A 178 7.53 9.28 21.05
N GLY A 179 7.36 8.10 20.45
CA GLY A 179 7.04 7.91 19.04
C GLY A 179 5.55 8.08 18.72
N GLU A 180 5.27 8.54 17.49
CA GLU A 180 3.92 8.70 16.96
C GLU A 180 3.31 7.35 16.55
N SER A 181 2.99 6.54 17.55
CA SER A 181 2.31 5.26 17.36
C SER A 181 0.85 5.48 16.94
N SER A 182 0.47 4.96 15.77
CA SER A 182 -0.93 4.99 15.30
C SER A 182 -1.54 3.60 15.44
N VAL A 183 -2.87 3.53 15.58
CA VAL A 183 -3.63 2.26 15.63
C VAL A 183 -3.30 1.36 14.42
N TRP A 184 -2.81 1.95 13.33
CA TRP A 184 -2.45 1.25 12.11
C TRP A 184 -1.00 0.76 12.09
N THR A 185 -0.06 1.43 12.76
CA THR A 185 1.35 0.99 12.87
C THR A 185 1.59 0.05 14.06
N THR A 186 0.69 0.02 15.05
CA THR A 186 0.80 -0.82 16.27
C THR A 186 -0.20 -1.98 16.29
N ASN A 187 -0.91 -2.24 15.18
CA ASN A 187 -1.97 -3.25 15.19
C ASN A 187 -1.40 -4.66 15.35
N ARG A 188 -1.89 -5.41 16.35
CA ARG A 188 -1.47 -6.78 16.71
C ARG A 188 -1.67 -7.81 15.58
N PHE A 189 -2.46 -7.46 14.56
CA PHE A 189 -2.74 -8.30 13.39
C PHE A 189 -1.80 -8.05 12.20
N CYS A 190 -0.95 -7.03 12.25
CA CYS A 190 0.09 -6.81 11.24
C CYS A 190 1.39 -7.43 11.74
N ASN A 191 2.01 -8.32 10.95
CA ASN A 191 3.31 -8.87 11.30
C ASN A 191 4.37 -7.76 11.27
N GLN A 192 4.85 -7.35 12.44
CA GLN A 192 5.86 -6.28 12.57
C GLN A 192 7.23 -6.69 11.99
N TYR A 193 7.44 -7.99 11.73
CA TYR A 193 8.66 -8.56 11.16
C TYR A 193 8.62 -8.73 9.63
N ALA A 194 7.65 -8.11 8.94
CA ALA A 194 7.44 -8.23 7.50
C ALA A 194 7.75 -6.92 6.75
N ALA A 195 9.01 -6.69 6.39
CA ALA A 195 9.45 -5.49 5.69
C ALA A 195 9.36 -5.61 4.15
N MET A 196 9.56 -6.80 3.57
CA MET A 196 9.55 -7.00 2.12
C MET A 196 8.27 -7.69 1.63
N PRO A 197 7.61 -7.21 0.57
CA PRO A 197 7.83 -5.94 -0.14
C PRO A 197 7.16 -4.74 0.56
N SER A 198 7.67 -3.53 0.36
CA SER A 198 7.08 -2.34 0.98
C SER A 198 5.72 -1.97 0.34
N LEU A 199 4.63 -2.33 1.00
CA LEU A 199 3.27 -1.96 0.57
C LEU A 199 2.99 -0.46 0.71
N HIS A 200 3.56 0.22 1.72
CA HIS A 200 3.48 1.67 1.86
C HIS A 200 4.04 2.39 0.62
N PHE A 201 5.24 1.96 0.18
CA PHE A 201 5.82 2.46 -1.06
C PHE A 201 5.00 2.01 -2.27
N GLY A 202 4.58 0.74 -2.34
CA GLY A 202 3.78 0.21 -3.45
C GLY A 202 2.48 1.00 -3.69
N TYR A 203 1.75 1.36 -2.64
CA TYR A 203 0.53 2.17 -2.74
C TYR A 203 0.80 3.61 -3.14
N SER A 204 1.83 4.24 -2.56
CA SER A 204 2.19 5.60 -2.94
C SER A 204 2.66 5.65 -4.39
N PHE A 205 3.44 4.67 -4.83
CA PHE A 205 3.87 4.48 -6.22
C PHE A 205 2.68 4.23 -7.16
N LEU A 206 1.69 3.43 -6.77
CA LEU A 206 0.45 3.26 -7.54
C LEU A 206 -0.29 4.59 -7.75
N ILE A 207 -0.37 5.42 -6.70
CA ILE A 207 -0.97 6.76 -6.77
C ILE A 207 -0.18 7.63 -7.74
N GLY A 208 1.14 7.68 -7.58
CA GLY A 208 2.02 8.46 -8.44
C GLY A 208 1.97 8.04 -9.91
N LEU A 209 1.97 6.74 -10.18
CA LEU A 209 1.78 6.18 -11.53
C LEU A 209 0.40 6.52 -12.09
N THR A 210 -0.65 6.51 -11.26
CA THR A 210 -2.00 6.88 -11.71
C THR A 210 -2.05 8.34 -12.13
N VAL A 211 -1.46 9.26 -11.35
CA VAL A 211 -1.36 10.68 -11.70
C VAL A 211 -0.50 10.89 -12.96
N ALA A 212 0.66 10.23 -13.02
CA ALA A 212 1.58 10.32 -14.15
C ALA A 212 0.99 9.77 -15.46
N THR A 213 0.04 8.84 -15.37
CA THR A 213 -0.61 8.20 -16.53
C THR A 213 -1.98 8.80 -16.89
N LEU A 214 -2.41 9.88 -16.23
CA LEU A 214 -3.69 10.52 -16.55
C LEU A 214 -3.78 10.90 -18.04
N PRO A 215 -4.94 10.64 -18.69
CA PRO A 215 -5.14 10.96 -20.09
C PRO A 215 -5.29 12.47 -20.27
N ILE A 216 -4.28 13.13 -20.85
CA ILE A 216 -4.30 14.56 -21.16
C ILE A 216 -4.52 14.83 -22.65
N GLU A 217 -5.23 15.91 -22.97
CA GLU A 217 -5.41 16.42 -24.34
C GLU A 217 -4.14 17.15 -24.81
N THR A 218 -3.03 16.44 -24.95
CA THR A 218 -1.82 17.00 -25.54
C THR A 218 -1.37 16.17 -26.75
N PRO A 219 -1.24 16.77 -27.95
CA PRO A 219 -0.83 16.05 -29.16
C PRO A 219 0.64 15.59 -29.15
N ARG A 220 1.48 16.10 -28.23
CA ARG A 220 2.91 15.74 -28.12
C ARG A 220 3.18 14.91 -26.86
N ARG A 221 3.87 13.77 -27.03
CA ARG A 221 4.28 12.84 -25.96
C ARG A 221 5.19 13.48 -24.90
N LEU A 222 5.96 14.50 -25.29
CA LEU A 222 6.94 15.25 -24.45
C LEU A 222 6.52 16.71 -24.20
N SER A 223 5.24 16.97 -23.98
CA SER A 223 4.79 18.30 -23.55
C SER A 223 5.26 18.60 -22.13
N TRP A 224 5.63 19.87 -21.83
CA TRP A 224 5.90 20.33 -20.46
C TRP A 224 4.78 19.98 -19.47
N LYS A 225 3.52 19.93 -19.94
CA LYS A 225 2.36 19.50 -19.14
C LYS A 225 2.41 18.02 -18.76
N ARG A 226 2.99 17.16 -19.63
CA ARG A 226 3.18 15.74 -19.32
C ARG A 226 4.31 15.57 -18.32
N ILE A 227 5.41 16.31 -18.51
CA ILE A 227 6.55 16.30 -17.58
C ILE A 227 6.10 16.75 -16.18
N SER A 228 5.33 17.84 -16.08
CA SER A 228 4.85 18.33 -14.79
C SER A 228 3.93 17.34 -14.08
N LEU A 229 3.10 16.58 -14.81
CA LEU A 229 2.28 15.51 -14.23
C LEU A 229 3.10 14.32 -13.76
N VAL A 230 4.12 13.93 -14.52
CA VAL A 230 5.02 12.83 -14.12
C VAL A 230 5.79 13.23 -12.88
N VAL A 231 6.44 14.41 -12.89
CA VAL A 231 7.17 14.93 -11.73
C VAL A 231 6.24 15.09 -10.54
N GLY A 232 5.10 15.76 -10.72
CA GLY A 232 4.11 15.96 -9.65
C GLY A 232 3.56 14.65 -9.08
N GLY A 233 3.31 13.65 -9.94
CA GLY A 233 2.88 12.32 -9.50
C GLY A 233 3.93 11.59 -8.69
N MET A 234 5.22 11.77 -9.01
CA MET A 234 6.33 11.08 -8.34
C MET A 234 6.79 11.74 -7.03
N ILE A 235 6.35 12.97 -6.74
CA ILE A 235 6.64 13.64 -5.46
C ILE A 235 6.13 12.82 -4.27
N TYR A 236 4.89 12.31 -4.35
CA TYR A 236 4.30 11.57 -3.23
C TYR A 236 5.02 10.24 -2.93
N PRO A 237 5.28 9.36 -3.92
CA PRO A 237 6.14 8.19 -3.72
C PRO A 237 7.52 8.54 -3.15
N ALA A 238 8.14 9.64 -3.61
CA ALA A 238 9.44 10.06 -3.09
C ALA A 238 9.37 10.48 -1.61
N ILE A 239 8.32 11.19 -1.19
CA ILE A 239 8.10 11.54 0.22
C ILE A 239 7.96 10.28 1.07
N ILE A 240 7.17 9.30 0.60
CA ILE A 240 6.97 8.04 1.33
C ILE A 240 8.25 7.20 1.37
N LEU A 241 9.03 7.15 0.29
CA LEU A 241 10.33 6.48 0.25
C LEU A 241 11.29 7.09 1.28
N SER A 242 11.42 8.42 1.30
CA SER A 242 12.24 9.10 2.30
C SER A 242 11.76 8.79 3.71
N ALA A 243 10.45 8.74 3.94
CA ALA A 243 9.89 8.46 5.25
C ALA A 243 10.18 7.03 5.74
N ILE A 244 10.00 6.01 4.90
CA ILE A 244 10.23 4.63 5.31
C ILE A 244 11.70 4.31 5.59
N VAL A 245 12.62 4.96 4.85
CA VAL A 245 14.07 4.82 5.06
C VAL A 245 14.51 5.60 6.30
N ALA A 246 14.07 6.86 6.44
CA ALA A 246 14.41 7.70 7.60
C ALA A 246 13.96 7.09 8.93
N THR A 247 12.81 6.42 8.92
CA THR A 247 12.24 5.77 10.10
C THR A 247 12.75 4.34 10.32
N ALA A 248 13.72 3.87 9.53
CA ALA A 248 14.25 2.50 9.55
C ALA A 248 13.15 1.42 9.49
N ASN A 249 12.04 1.71 8.81
CA ASN A 249 10.94 0.76 8.64
C ASN A 249 11.17 -0.19 7.47
N HIS A 250 11.94 0.23 6.47
CA HIS A 250 12.22 -0.54 5.25
C HIS A 250 13.62 -0.22 4.73
N PHE A 251 14.24 -1.22 4.10
CA PHE A 251 15.42 -1.05 3.26
C PHE A 251 15.05 -0.46 1.89
N VAL A 252 16.02 0.09 1.16
CA VAL A 252 15.80 0.59 -0.20
C VAL A 252 15.36 -0.54 -1.13
N LEU A 253 15.92 -1.74 -0.99
CA LEU A 253 15.49 -2.91 -1.77
C LEU A 253 14.06 -3.36 -1.46
N ASP A 254 13.52 -3.10 -0.27
CA ASP A 254 12.09 -3.34 0.03
C ASP A 254 11.19 -2.45 -0.83
N ALA A 255 11.61 -1.20 -1.05
CA ALA A 255 10.91 -0.25 -1.91
C ALA A 255 11.04 -0.64 -3.38
N VAL A 256 12.21 -1.12 -3.81
CA VAL A 256 12.42 -1.66 -5.17
C VAL A 256 11.51 -2.86 -5.41
N ALA A 257 11.46 -3.81 -4.47
CA ALA A 257 10.55 -4.95 -4.52
C ALA A 257 9.08 -4.49 -4.58
N GLY A 258 8.70 -3.49 -3.77
CA GLY A 258 7.38 -2.86 -3.81
C GLY A 258 7.05 -2.23 -5.18
N ALA A 259 8.02 -1.58 -5.82
CA ALA A 259 7.87 -1.02 -7.17
C ALA A 259 7.63 -2.12 -8.21
N ILE A 260 8.43 -3.19 -8.17
CA ILE A 260 8.31 -4.34 -9.08
C ILE A 260 6.96 -5.02 -8.90
N VAL A 261 6.51 -5.23 -7.65
CA VAL A 261 5.19 -5.76 -7.33
C VAL A 261 4.10 -4.85 -7.90
N CYS A 262 4.20 -3.54 -7.69
CA CYS A 262 3.22 -2.58 -8.20
C CYS A 262 3.14 -2.60 -9.74
N ILE A 263 4.28 -2.63 -10.45
CA ILE A 263 4.31 -2.69 -11.91
C ILE A 263 3.72 -4.02 -12.40
N THR A 264 4.12 -5.13 -11.79
CA THR A 264 3.60 -6.46 -12.13
C THR A 264 2.09 -6.51 -11.93
N ALA A 265 1.60 -6.05 -10.77
CA ALA A 265 0.18 -5.93 -10.46
C ALA A 265 -0.55 -4.99 -11.42
N TRP A 266 0.08 -3.90 -11.86
CA TRP A 266 -0.50 -2.95 -12.81
C TRP A 266 -0.81 -3.63 -14.15
N HIS A 267 0.09 -4.49 -14.63
CA HIS A 267 -0.09 -5.23 -15.88
C HIS A 267 -0.95 -6.50 -15.70
N ALA A 268 -0.84 -7.18 -14.57
CA ALA A 268 -1.50 -8.46 -14.30
C ALA A 268 -2.85 -8.37 -13.58
N ASN A 269 -3.35 -7.17 -13.25
CA ASN A 269 -4.61 -6.98 -12.50
C ASN A 269 -5.84 -7.68 -13.13
N GLY A 270 -5.79 -7.98 -14.43
CA GLY A 270 -6.84 -8.73 -15.14
C GLY A 270 -6.97 -10.18 -14.66
N PHE A 271 -5.90 -10.78 -14.12
CA PHE A 271 -5.93 -12.14 -13.60
C PHE A 271 -6.97 -12.33 -12.50
N LEU A 272 -7.18 -11.31 -11.65
CA LEU A 272 -8.21 -11.34 -10.61
C LEU A 272 -9.64 -11.45 -11.16
N LEU A 273 -9.86 -11.18 -12.45
CA LEU A 273 -11.17 -11.39 -13.07
C LEU A 273 -11.52 -12.87 -13.24
N ASN A 274 -10.54 -13.77 -13.25
CA ASN A 274 -10.80 -15.21 -13.23
C ASN A 274 -11.49 -15.66 -11.93
N LEU A 275 -11.28 -14.90 -10.84
CA LEU A 275 -11.95 -15.14 -9.55
C LEU A 275 -13.42 -14.68 -9.55
N LEU A 276 -13.91 -14.01 -10.60
CA LEU A 276 -15.33 -13.64 -10.70
C LEU A 276 -16.23 -14.87 -10.72
N ALA A 277 -15.79 -15.97 -11.35
CA ALA A 277 -16.54 -17.23 -11.32
C ALA A 277 -16.70 -17.77 -9.90
N MET A 278 -15.64 -17.65 -9.08
CA MET A 278 -15.67 -18.03 -7.67
C MET A 278 -16.54 -17.06 -6.85
N GLU A 279 -16.46 -15.76 -7.13
CA GLU A 279 -17.30 -14.73 -6.49
C GLU A 279 -18.79 -14.96 -6.79
N ASP A 280 -19.14 -15.24 -8.04
CA ASP A 280 -20.52 -15.50 -8.47
C ASP A 280 -21.04 -16.79 -7.86
N TRP A 281 -20.22 -17.84 -7.80
CA TRP A 281 -20.55 -19.07 -7.09
C TRP A 281 -20.79 -18.82 -5.59
N PHE A 282 -19.90 -18.06 -4.93
CA PHE A 282 -20.04 -17.72 -3.52
C PHE A 282 -21.32 -16.91 -3.26
N LEU A 283 -21.58 -15.88 -4.07
CA LEU A 283 -22.78 -15.05 -3.95
C LEU A 283 -24.07 -15.82 -4.21
N TRP A 284 -24.03 -16.79 -5.13
CA TRP A 284 -25.11 -17.75 -5.34
C TRP A 284 -25.35 -18.60 -4.07
N VAL A 285 -24.28 -19.14 -3.45
CA VAL A 285 -24.38 -19.92 -2.20
C VAL A 285 -24.99 -19.08 -1.07
N VAL A 286 -24.58 -17.82 -0.91
CA VAL A 286 -25.09 -16.94 0.15
C VAL A 286 -26.38 -16.20 -0.22
N ARG A 287 -26.95 -16.47 -1.40
CA ARG A 287 -28.19 -15.85 -1.94
C ARG A 287 -28.15 -14.32 -2.02
N ILE A 288 -26.97 -13.74 -2.23
CA ILE A 288 -26.80 -12.28 -2.41
C ILE A 288 -26.80 -11.96 -3.90
N HIS A 289 -27.70 -11.09 -4.34
CA HIS A 289 -27.77 -10.65 -5.73
C HIS A 289 -26.87 -9.44 -5.98
N LYS A 290 -26.11 -9.45 -7.08
CA LYS A 290 -25.37 -8.27 -7.55
C LYS A 290 -26.34 -7.22 -8.10
N PRO A 291 -26.22 -5.93 -7.74
CA PRO A 291 -26.97 -4.87 -8.38
C PRO A 291 -26.62 -4.81 -9.88
N SER A 292 -27.63 -4.75 -10.74
CA SER A 292 -27.44 -4.72 -12.19
C SER A 292 -26.66 -3.46 -12.61
N LYS A 293 -25.61 -3.63 -13.42
CA LYS A 293 -24.82 -2.51 -13.98
C LYS A 293 -25.57 -1.68 -15.03
N ALA A 294 -26.81 -2.07 -15.37
CA ALA A 294 -27.59 -1.37 -16.37
C ALA A 294 -27.97 0.03 -15.88
N LEU A 295 -27.37 1.05 -16.50
CA LEU A 295 -27.99 2.37 -16.53
C LEU A 295 -29.22 2.25 -17.41
N VAL A 296 -30.37 2.18 -16.78
CA VAL A 296 -31.64 2.10 -17.47
C VAL A 296 -32.08 3.53 -17.80
N ASP A 297 -32.38 3.80 -19.07
CA ASP A 297 -33.08 5.02 -19.50
C ASP A 297 -34.43 5.15 -18.75
N SER A 298 -35.04 6.33 -18.72
CA SER A 298 -36.39 6.56 -18.18
C SER A 298 -37.47 5.67 -18.81
N LYS A 299 -37.16 5.00 -19.93
CA LYS A 299 -38.00 4.02 -20.63
C LYS A 299 -37.68 2.55 -20.35
N GLY A 300 -36.79 2.22 -19.40
CA GLY A 300 -36.50 0.81 -19.12
C GLY A 300 -35.41 0.19 -20.01
N VAL A 301 -34.78 0.96 -20.90
CA VAL A 301 -33.82 0.43 -21.88
C VAL A 301 -32.39 0.47 -21.33
N PRO A 302 -31.63 -0.64 -21.35
CA PRO A 302 -30.24 -0.66 -20.90
C PRO A 302 -29.35 0.17 -21.84
N LEU A 303 -28.73 1.21 -21.30
CA LEU A 303 -27.67 1.98 -21.97
C LEU A 303 -26.41 1.10 -22.04
N ARG A 304 -26.08 0.61 -23.25
CA ARG A 304 -24.78 -0.04 -23.50
C ARG A 304 -23.70 1.03 -23.46
N LEU A 305 -22.73 0.87 -22.55
CA LEU A 305 -21.47 1.63 -22.51
C LEU A 305 -20.54 1.16 -23.63
#